data_AF-A0AAV9QXB6-F1
#
_entry.id   AF-A0AAV9QXB6-F1
#
_cell.length_a   1.000
_cell.length_b   1.000
_cell.length_c   1.000
_cell.angle_alpha   90.00
_cell.angle_beta   90.00
_cell.angle_gamma   90.00
#
_symmetry.space_group_name_H-M   'P 1'
#
loop_
_entity.id
_entity.type
_entity.pdbx_description
1 polymer ?
#
loop_
_entity_poly.entity_id
_entity_poly.type
_entity_poly.pdbx_seq_one_letter_code
_entity_poly.pdbx_strand_id
1 'polypeptide(L)'
;MLVLVGADPCLIISEINADNPRLDTTEFVELYHTSGQRASLDGYTLVFYNGNGNIAYKVLDLKDHSTDDRGFFLVGSVDLLPKPAILLPPNTVQNGPDAVVLYRTSAARYTEKMNVTAVGLVDAVVYMTRRSGGAEFLAEILTPGEQAFVEDEAAHEEDESIERCLLSEDQWGFQLSLPSPGQRNNCTPPAAPLASPFINELKLGGGQVEGLVELTDASAAGPVVMVVWDGKTDQVSVSMDVDTSRTGLNYLTVGKKYMK
;
A
#
# COMPACT_ATOMS: atom_id res chain seq x y z
N MET A 1 -29.42 16.61 2.39
CA MET A 1 -28.98 15.54 3.30
C MET A 1 -27.77 14.90 2.65
N LEU A 2 -26.57 15.32 3.05
CA LEU A 2 -25.31 14.80 2.52
C LEU A 2 -25.06 13.48 3.27
N VAL A 3 -25.18 12.35 2.59
CA VAL A 3 -24.75 11.07 3.13
C VAL A 3 -23.27 10.96 2.79
N LEU A 4 -22.41 11.26 3.76
CA LEU A 4 -21.01 10.86 3.70
C LEU A 4 -20.99 9.34 3.81
N VAL A 5 -20.81 8.66 2.67
CA VAL A 5 -20.43 7.25 2.68
C VAL A 5 -18.92 7.26 2.89
N GLY A 6 -18.49 7.25 4.15
CA GLY A 6 -17.09 6.93 4.45
C GLY A 6 -16.83 5.46 4.09
N ALA A 7 -15.64 5.13 3.59
CA ALA A 7 -15.22 3.75 3.45
C ALA A 7 -15.38 3.03 4.80
N ASP A 8 -15.95 1.82 4.79
CA ASP A 8 -16.07 1.03 6.01
C ASP A 8 -14.67 0.75 6.58
N PRO A 9 -14.41 1.03 7.86
CA PRO A 9 -13.09 0.85 8.43
C PRO A 9 -12.68 -0.62 8.33
N CYS A 10 -11.53 -0.84 7.68
CA CYS A 10 -10.91 -2.13 7.47
C CYS A 10 -9.64 -2.28 8.31
N LEU A 11 -9.32 -3.53 8.64
CA LEU A 11 -8.02 -3.93 9.16
C LEU A 11 -7.10 -4.21 7.96
N ILE A 12 -5.94 -3.56 7.94
CA ILE A 12 -4.96 -3.63 6.84
C ILE A 12 -3.57 -4.00 7.36
N ILE A 13 -2.71 -4.50 6.49
CA ILE A 13 -1.27 -4.66 6.73
C ILE A 13 -0.61 -3.29 6.51
N SER A 14 -0.22 -2.64 7.60
CA SER A 14 0.30 -1.27 7.61
C SER A 14 1.77 -1.21 7.22
N GLU A 15 2.58 -2.10 7.78
CA GLU A 15 4.03 -2.04 7.66
C GLU A 15 4.63 -3.45 7.74
N ILE A 16 5.66 -3.70 6.94
CA ILE A 16 6.47 -4.92 6.99
C ILE A 16 7.92 -4.49 7.00
N ASN A 17 8.68 -4.98 7.98
CA ASN A 17 10.13 -4.95 7.93
C ASN A 17 10.63 -6.40 8.00
N ALA A 18 11.24 -6.90 6.93
CA ALA A 18 11.70 -8.28 6.83
C ALA A 18 13.23 -8.42 6.75
N ASP A 19 13.93 -7.44 6.16
CA ASP A 19 15.40 -7.35 6.17
C ASP A 19 15.83 -6.32 7.23
N ASN A 20 16.56 -6.73 8.27
CA ASN A 20 17.16 -5.77 9.20
C ASN A 20 18.67 -5.61 8.95
N PRO A 21 19.26 -4.46 9.30
CA PRO A 21 20.69 -4.28 9.26
C PRO A 21 21.43 -5.32 10.10
N ARG A 22 22.36 -6.02 9.45
CA ARG A 22 23.24 -7.05 10.01
C ARG A 22 22.53 -8.35 10.39
N LEU A 23 21.76 -8.34 11.47
CA LEU A 23 21.11 -9.53 12.02
C LEU A 23 19.62 -9.27 12.09
N ASP A 24 18.86 -10.09 11.37
CA ASP A 24 17.41 -10.13 11.37
C ASP A 24 16.90 -10.56 12.76
N THR A 25 16.72 -9.56 13.62
CA THR A 25 16.38 -9.71 15.04
C THR A 25 15.25 -8.78 15.48
N THR A 26 14.84 -7.86 14.61
CA THR A 26 13.80 -6.85 14.85
C THR A 26 12.72 -6.86 13.77
N GLU A 27 12.57 -7.94 13.02
CA GLU A 27 11.61 -8.05 11.92
C GLU A 27 10.17 -8.01 12.44
N PHE A 28 9.26 -7.46 11.66
CA PHE A 28 7.86 -7.37 12.04
C PHE A 28 6.87 -7.21 10.90
N VAL A 29 5.62 -7.43 11.28
CA VAL A 29 4.42 -7.07 10.54
C VAL A 29 3.53 -6.26 11.47
N GLU A 30 3.11 -5.09 11.02
CA GLU A 30 2.14 -4.26 11.71
C GLU A 30 0.80 -4.28 10.98
N LEU A 31 -0.28 -4.47 11.74
CA LEU A 31 -1.64 -4.27 11.27
C LEU A 31 -2.17 -2.93 11.77
N TYR A 32 -2.97 -2.26 10.94
CA TYR A 32 -3.66 -1.03 11.31
C TYR A 32 -5.16 -1.15 11.07
N HIS A 33 -5.96 -0.76 12.05
CA HIS A 33 -7.39 -0.58 11.85
C HIS A 33 -7.66 0.87 11.45
N THR A 34 -8.16 1.07 10.24
CA THR A 34 -8.32 2.40 9.60
C THR A 34 -9.25 3.37 10.32
N SER A 35 -10.04 2.91 11.29
CA SER A 35 -10.75 3.83 12.20
C SER A 35 -9.83 4.59 13.17
N GLY A 36 -8.57 4.16 13.33
CA GLY A 36 -7.64 4.70 14.32
C GLY A 36 -8.07 4.44 15.77
N GLN A 37 -8.87 3.40 16.00
CA GLN A 37 -9.40 3.02 17.31
C GLN A 37 -9.16 1.53 17.59
N ARG A 38 -9.25 1.15 18.87
CA ARG A 38 -9.21 -0.25 19.30
C ARG A 38 -10.30 -1.07 18.60
N ALA A 39 -9.90 -2.18 18.00
CA ALA A 39 -10.77 -3.14 17.33
C ALA A 39 -10.39 -4.57 17.71
N SER A 40 -11.39 -5.45 17.87
CA SER A 40 -11.16 -6.88 18.05
C SER A 40 -10.62 -7.51 16.76
N LEU A 41 -9.68 -8.43 16.89
CA LEU A 41 -9.10 -9.21 15.79
C LEU A 41 -9.71 -10.62 15.70
N ASP A 42 -10.80 -10.88 16.44
CA ASP A 42 -11.50 -12.16 16.39
C ASP A 42 -11.96 -12.51 14.97
N GLY A 43 -11.64 -13.73 14.54
CA GLY A 43 -11.97 -14.23 13.20
C GLY A 43 -10.99 -13.78 12.11
N TYR A 44 -9.93 -13.07 12.46
CA TYR A 44 -8.79 -12.82 11.56
C TYR A 44 -7.68 -13.84 11.77
N THR A 45 -6.97 -14.15 10.68
CA THR A 45 -5.78 -15.00 10.71
C THR A 45 -4.70 -14.35 9.86
N LEU A 46 -3.51 -14.18 10.43
CA LEU A 46 -2.32 -13.69 9.74
C LEU A 46 -1.49 -14.88 9.28
N VAL A 47 -1.19 -14.96 7.99
CA VAL A 47 -0.48 -16.09 7.37
C VAL A 47 0.71 -15.57 6.58
N PHE A 48 1.83 -16.26 6.72
CA PHE A 48 3.06 -15.97 6.00
C PHE A 48 3.33 -17.11 5.01
N TYR A 49 3.54 -16.77 3.74
CA TYR A 49 3.80 -17.70 2.66
C TYR A 49 5.22 -17.55 2.15
N ASN A 50 5.88 -18.69 1.93
CA ASN A 50 7.20 -18.72 1.34
C ASN A 50 7.09 -18.81 -0.19
N GLY A 51 7.71 -17.90 -0.95
CA GLY A 51 7.63 -17.92 -2.42
C GLY A 51 8.41 -19.06 -3.07
N ASN A 52 9.42 -19.60 -2.38
CA ASN A 52 10.04 -20.89 -2.71
C ASN A 52 9.13 -22.06 -2.28
N GLY A 53 8.12 -22.33 -3.10
CA GLY A 53 7.18 -23.44 -2.93
C GLY A 53 5.74 -22.98 -2.77
N ASN A 54 5.49 -21.69 -2.55
CA ASN A 54 4.18 -21.07 -2.44
C ASN A 54 3.32 -21.69 -1.31
N ILE A 55 3.98 -22.01 -0.19
CA ILE A 55 3.40 -22.68 0.96
C ILE A 55 3.43 -21.80 2.20
N ALA A 56 2.38 -21.90 3.03
CA ALA A 56 2.36 -21.22 4.31
C ALA A 56 3.46 -21.77 5.21
N TYR A 57 4.27 -20.91 5.83
CA TYR A 57 5.28 -21.34 6.81
C TYR A 57 4.95 -20.88 8.23
N LYS A 58 4.03 -19.93 8.39
CA LYS A 58 3.54 -19.45 9.69
C LYS A 58 2.07 -19.09 9.60
N VAL A 59 1.28 -19.52 10.58
CA VAL A 59 -0.15 -19.17 10.71
C VAL A 59 -0.41 -18.70 12.13
N LEU A 60 -1.01 -17.52 12.28
CA LEU A 60 -1.35 -16.91 13.56
C LEU A 60 -2.86 -16.63 13.60
N ASP A 61 -3.58 -17.36 14.45
CA ASP A 61 -4.96 -17.01 14.81
C ASP A 61 -4.94 -15.78 15.71
N LEU A 62 -5.63 -14.70 15.31
CA LEU A 62 -5.66 -13.43 16.05
C LEU A 62 -6.82 -13.37 17.05
N LYS A 63 -7.50 -14.50 17.29
CA LYS A 63 -8.52 -14.61 18.32
C LYS A 63 -8.02 -14.13 19.68
N ASP A 64 -8.89 -13.45 20.42
CA ASP A 64 -8.66 -12.87 21.74
C ASP A 64 -7.61 -11.73 21.75
N HIS A 65 -7.14 -11.28 20.57
CA HIS A 65 -6.33 -10.08 20.41
C HIS A 65 -7.17 -8.87 19.98
N SER A 66 -6.65 -7.68 20.27
CA SER A 66 -7.20 -6.41 19.79
C SER A 66 -6.06 -5.48 19.37
N THR A 67 -6.32 -4.55 18.46
CA THR A 67 -5.43 -3.40 18.26
C THR A 67 -5.31 -2.56 19.54
N ASP A 68 -4.32 -1.67 19.59
CA ASP A 68 -4.19 -0.66 20.64
C ASP A 68 -5.23 0.46 20.47
N ASP A 69 -5.24 1.43 21.39
CA ASP A 69 -6.23 2.52 21.38
C ASP A 69 -6.05 3.49 20.19
N ARG A 70 -4.95 3.36 19.43
CA ARG A 70 -4.65 4.13 18.22
C ARG A 70 -4.89 3.32 16.95
N GLY A 71 -5.26 2.04 17.06
CA GLY A 71 -5.57 1.15 15.95
C GLY A 71 -4.43 0.25 15.48
N PHE A 72 -3.28 0.22 16.16
CA PHE A 72 -2.12 -0.58 15.75
C PHE A 72 -2.08 -1.96 16.42
N PHE A 73 -1.59 -2.97 15.72
CA PHE A 73 -1.30 -4.29 16.27
C PHE A 73 0.02 -4.84 15.71
N LEU A 74 0.98 -5.05 16.60
CA LEU A 74 2.35 -5.40 16.23
C LEU A 74 2.63 -6.89 16.46
N VAL A 75 3.10 -7.56 15.42
CA VAL A 75 3.61 -8.94 15.43
C VAL A 75 5.07 -8.88 15.00
N GLY A 76 6.00 -9.32 15.83
CA GLY A 76 7.42 -9.14 15.49
C GLY A 76 8.37 -9.88 16.40
N SER A 77 9.66 -9.78 16.06
CA SER A 77 10.75 -10.43 16.77
C SER A 77 10.84 -9.99 18.23
N VAL A 78 11.38 -10.87 19.07
CA VAL A 78 11.42 -10.67 20.53
C VAL A 78 12.22 -9.44 20.98
N ASP A 79 13.18 -9.00 20.17
CA ASP A 79 14.05 -7.86 20.46
C ASP A 79 13.51 -6.52 19.92
N LEU A 80 12.37 -6.55 19.21
CA LEU A 80 11.73 -5.35 18.67
C LEU A 80 11.18 -4.43 19.77
N LEU A 81 11.35 -3.13 19.56
CA LEU A 81 10.74 -2.07 20.36
C LEU A 81 9.87 -1.15 19.48
N PRO A 82 8.63 -0.81 19.90
CA PRO A 82 7.95 -1.26 21.12
C PRO A 82 7.66 -2.76 21.11
N LYS A 83 7.47 -3.34 22.30
CA LYS A 83 7.29 -4.79 22.44
C LYS A 83 6.05 -5.27 21.65
N PRO A 84 6.17 -6.24 20.73
CA PRO A 84 5.04 -6.80 19.99
C PRO A 84 3.99 -7.45 20.89
N ALA A 85 2.74 -7.44 20.42
CA ALA A 85 1.64 -8.18 21.05
C ALA A 85 1.79 -9.69 20.85
N ILE A 86 2.31 -10.10 19.70
CA ILE A 86 2.74 -11.49 19.42
C ILE A 86 4.24 -11.49 19.16
N LEU A 87 4.96 -12.24 20.00
CA LEU A 87 6.41 -12.37 19.93
C LEU A 87 6.80 -13.51 18.99
N LEU A 88 7.69 -13.23 18.05
CA LEU A 88 8.27 -14.18 17.12
C LEU A 88 9.73 -14.46 17.49
N PRO A 89 10.22 -15.70 17.29
CA PRO A 89 11.66 -15.93 17.21
C PRO A 89 12.28 -15.05 16.10
N PRO A 90 13.54 -14.61 16.25
CA PRO A 90 14.27 -13.98 15.16
C PRO A 90 14.25 -14.83 13.89
N ASN A 91 14.37 -14.20 12.72
CA ASN A 91 14.35 -14.82 11.38
C ASN A 91 13.01 -15.50 11.04
N THR A 92 11.91 -15.09 11.70
CA THR A 92 10.57 -15.64 11.38
C THR A 92 9.96 -14.94 10.17
N VAL A 93 10.02 -13.62 10.10
CA VAL A 93 9.65 -12.90 8.87
C VAL A 93 10.83 -13.09 7.92
N GLN A 94 10.61 -13.73 6.78
CA GLN A 94 11.70 -14.14 5.89
C GLN A 94 11.95 -13.05 4.85
N ASN A 95 13.21 -12.91 4.41
CA ASN A 95 13.69 -11.85 3.50
C ASN A 95 13.21 -12.05 2.04
N GLY A 96 12.12 -12.79 1.83
CA GLY A 96 11.47 -12.95 0.53
C GLY A 96 12.28 -13.66 -0.55
N PRO A 97 11.69 -13.87 -1.74
CA PRO A 97 10.34 -13.43 -2.14
C PRO A 97 9.25 -14.21 -1.40
N ASP A 98 8.39 -13.52 -0.66
CA ASP A 98 7.40 -14.09 0.27
C ASP A 98 6.12 -13.23 0.28
N ALA A 99 5.11 -13.65 1.05
CA ALA A 99 3.91 -12.86 1.24
C ALA A 99 3.37 -12.92 2.67
N VAL A 100 2.85 -11.80 3.13
CA VAL A 100 2.04 -11.70 4.35
C VAL A 100 0.58 -11.50 3.94
N VAL A 101 -0.32 -12.28 4.52
CA VAL A 101 -1.73 -12.30 4.15
C VAL A 101 -2.61 -12.26 5.37
N LEU A 102 -3.57 -11.34 5.35
CA LEU A 102 -4.64 -11.24 6.33
C LEU A 102 -5.90 -11.88 5.76
N TYR A 103 -6.40 -12.90 6.45
CA TYR A 103 -7.66 -13.56 6.13
C TYR A 103 -8.73 -13.27 7.16
N ARG A 104 -10.01 -13.37 6.75
CA ARG A 104 -11.17 -13.34 7.66
C ARG A 104 -12.12 -14.50 7.39
N THR A 105 -11.75 -15.66 7.91
CA THR A 105 -12.61 -16.85 7.98
C THR A 105 -12.27 -17.65 9.24
N SER A 106 -12.91 -18.80 9.45
CA SER A 106 -12.52 -19.71 10.53
C SER A 106 -11.03 -20.08 10.41
N ALA A 107 -10.23 -19.73 11.43
CA ALA A 107 -8.78 -19.99 11.47
C ALA A 107 -8.41 -21.46 11.19
N ALA A 108 -9.26 -22.42 11.57
CA ALA A 108 -9.09 -23.85 11.27
C ALA A 108 -8.98 -24.20 9.77
N ARG A 109 -9.24 -23.24 8.86
CA ARG A 109 -9.01 -23.40 7.41
C ARG A 109 -7.56 -23.21 7.00
N TYR A 110 -6.77 -22.49 7.81
CA TYR A 110 -5.40 -22.15 7.49
C TYR A 110 -4.45 -22.98 8.35
N THR A 111 -3.47 -23.61 7.71
CA THR A 111 -2.46 -24.44 8.38
C THR A 111 -1.11 -24.23 7.74
N GLU A 112 -0.04 -24.31 8.53
CA GLU A 112 1.32 -24.37 7.96
C GLU A 112 1.39 -25.51 6.92
N LYS A 113 2.19 -25.30 5.88
CA LYS A 113 2.39 -26.14 4.69
C LYS A 113 1.21 -26.20 3.72
N MET A 114 0.13 -25.47 3.94
CA MET A 114 -0.93 -25.35 2.93
C MET A 114 -0.44 -24.55 1.72
N ASN A 115 -1.01 -24.83 0.55
CA ASN A 115 -0.79 -24.00 -0.64
C ASN A 115 -1.46 -22.62 -0.44
N VAL A 116 -0.88 -21.59 -1.07
CA VAL A 116 -1.45 -20.25 -1.15
C VAL A 116 -2.88 -20.26 -1.70
N THR A 117 -3.73 -19.37 -1.18
CA THR A 117 -5.14 -19.27 -1.56
C THR A 117 -5.65 -17.83 -1.44
N ALA A 118 -6.56 -17.40 -2.34
CA ALA A 118 -7.27 -16.14 -2.18
C ALA A 118 -8.58 -16.27 -1.37
N VAL A 119 -8.93 -17.48 -0.91
CA VAL A 119 -10.21 -17.72 -0.24
C VAL A 119 -10.20 -17.10 1.16
N GLY A 120 -11.08 -16.11 1.33
CA GLY A 120 -11.20 -15.37 2.59
C GLY A 120 -10.18 -14.24 2.75
N LEU A 121 -9.47 -13.89 1.67
CA LEU A 121 -8.50 -12.81 1.63
C LEU A 121 -9.15 -11.48 2.02
N VAL A 122 -8.54 -10.77 2.96
CA VAL A 122 -8.88 -9.39 3.32
C VAL A 122 -7.84 -8.45 2.76
N ASP A 123 -6.57 -8.79 2.94
CA ASP A 123 -5.45 -7.95 2.55
C ASP A 123 -4.18 -8.81 2.38
N ALA A 124 -3.26 -8.39 1.51
CA ALA A 124 -2.01 -9.09 1.27
C ALA A 124 -0.91 -8.11 0.85
N VAL A 125 0.33 -8.47 1.19
CA VAL A 125 1.53 -7.85 0.65
C VAL A 125 2.45 -8.97 0.18
N VAL A 126 2.76 -8.99 -1.11
CA VAL A 126 3.81 -9.84 -1.66
C VAL A 126 5.07 -8.99 -1.75
N TYR A 127 6.18 -9.46 -1.20
CA TYR A 127 7.40 -8.68 -1.07
C TYR A 127 8.65 -9.52 -1.35
N MET A 128 9.77 -8.84 -1.58
CA MET A 128 11.10 -9.43 -1.74
C MET A 128 12.15 -8.43 -1.25
N THR A 129 13.30 -8.89 -0.73
CA THR A 129 14.39 -7.95 -0.35
C THR A 129 15.45 -7.80 -1.44
N ARG A 130 15.40 -8.66 -2.46
CA ARG A 130 16.22 -8.54 -3.67
C ARG A 130 15.36 -8.76 -4.89
N ARG A 131 15.61 -7.97 -5.94
CA ARG A 131 14.98 -8.12 -7.27
C ARG A 131 15.34 -9.45 -7.89
N SER A 132 14.60 -10.47 -7.48
CA SER A 132 14.75 -11.87 -7.85
C SER A 132 13.39 -12.37 -8.34
N GLY A 133 13.40 -13.38 -9.21
CA GLY A 133 12.18 -14.09 -9.54
C GLY A 133 11.71 -14.97 -8.37
N GLY A 134 10.48 -15.44 -8.41
CA GLY A 134 9.90 -16.35 -7.41
C GLY A 134 8.67 -15.78 -6.69
N ALA A 135 8.39 -14.49 -6.83
CA ALA A 135 7.20 -13.86 -6.27
C ALA A 135 5.97 -13.92 -7.20
N GLU A 136 6.16 -14.27 -8.48
CA GLU A 136 5.12 -14.11 -9.52
C GLU A 136 3.88 -14.94 -9.23
N PHE A 137 4.06 -16.18 -8.75
CA PHE A 137 2.95 -17.06 -8.42
C PHE A 137 2.16 -16.57 -7.19
N LEU A 138 2.86 -16.07 -6.17
CA LEU A 138 2.21 -15.44 -5.02
C LEU A 138 1.44 -14.19 -5.46
N ALA A 139 2.05 -13.32 -6.26
CA ALA A 139 1.44 -12.08 -6.75
C ALA A 139 0.21 -12.35 -7.62
N GLU A 140 0.25 -13.36 -8.51
CA GLU A 140 -0.90 -13.73 -9.35
C GLU A 140 -2.13 -14.11 -8.52
N ILE A 141 -1.93 -14.75 -7.36
CA ILE A 141 -3.02 -15.23 -6.50
C ILE A 141 -3.47 -14.17 -5.49
N LEU A 142 -2.52 -13.47 -4.87
CA LEU A 142 -2.76 -12.62 -3.71
C LEU A 142 -2.93 -11.15 -4.07
N THR A 143 -2.25 -10.66 -5.10
CA THR A 143 -2.22 -9.24 -5.51
C THR A 143 -2.28 -9.14 -7.05
N PRO A 144 -3.34 -9.65 -7.70
CA PRO A 144 -3.38 -9.81 -9.15
C PRO A 144 -3.27 -8.47 -9.88
N GLY A 145 -2.28 -8.37 -10.78
CA GLY A 145 -1.98 -7.15 -11.53
C GLY A 145 -0.96 -6.24 -10.86
N GLU A 146 -0.55 -6.54 -9.63
CA GLU A 146 0.50 -5.83 -8.91
C GLU A 146 1.80 -6.65 -8.91
N GLN A 147 2.93 -5.94 -8.94
CA GLN A 147 4.23 -6.57 -8.73
C GLN A 147 4.53 -6.65 -7.23
N ALA A 148 5.26 -7.68 -6.83
CA ALA A 148 5.75 -7.78 -5.47
C ALA A 148 6.65 -6.58 -5.14
N PHE A 149 6.45 -6.02 -3.96
CA PHE A 149 7.16 -4.83 -3.52
C PHE A 149 8.58 -5.19 -3.09
N VAL A 150 9.54 -4.31 -3.36
CA VAL A 150 10.95 -4.55 -3.03
C VAL A 150 11.31 -3.75 -1.79
N GLU A 151 11.66 -4.43 -0.72
CA GLU A 151 12.33 -3.86 0.45
C GLU A 151 13.82 -3.73 0.10
N ASP A 152 14.21 -2.59 -0.44
CA ASP A 152 15.54 -2.38 -1.02
C ASP A 152 16.51 -1.88 0.05
N GLU A 153 17.46 -2.73 0.47
CA GLU A 153 18.51 -2.42 1.45
C GLU A 153 19.38 -1.19 1.08
N ALA A 154 19.30 -0.73 -0.17
CA ALA A 154 19.98 0.49 -0.62
C ALA A 154 19.12 1.77 -0.47
N ALA A 155 17.86 1.66 -0.05
CA ALA A 155 16.95 2.81 0.06
C ALA A 155 17.31 3.72 1.24
N HIS A 156 17.79 3.15 2.35
CA HIS A 156 18.22 3.88 3.53
C HIS A 156 19.57 3.35 4.04
N GLU A 157 20.41 4.24 4.62
CA GLU A 157 21.69 3.81 5.21
C GLU A 157 21.51 3.08 6.56
N GLU A 158 20.36 3.27 7.19
CA GLU A 158 19.98 2.62 8.44
C GLU A 158 19.19 1.34 8.15
N ASP A 159 17.90 1.35 8.46
CA ASP A 159 16.94 0.28 8.20
C ASP A 159 15.80 0.86 7.35
N GLU A 160 15.08 0.03 6.62
CA GLU A 160 13.90 0.40 5.86
C GLU A 160 12.77 -0.57 6.10
N SER A 161 11.56 -0.16 5.75
CA SER A 161 10.38 -0.98 5.84
C SER A 161 9.44 -0.64 4.71
N ILE A 162 8.63 -1.62 4.33
CA ILE A 162 7.52 -1.45 3.39
C ILE A 162 6.36 -0.81 4.15
N GLU A 163 6.16 0.48 3.96
CA GLU A 163 5.10 1.24 4.59
C GLU A 163 3.93 1.46 3.64
N ARG A 164 2.71 1.15 4.10
CA ARG A 164 1.48 1.47 3.39
C ARG A 164 1.04 2.91 3.66
N CYS A 165 0.86 3.69 2.61
CA CYS A 165 0.48 5.10 2.68
C CYS A 165 -0.79 5.38 1.90
N LEU A 166 -1.64 6.24 2.45
CA LEU A 166 -2.82 6.72 1.76
C LEU A 166 -2.39 7.80 0.75
N LEU A 167 -2.51 7.48 -0.54
CA LEU A 167 -2.11 8.36 -1.64
C LEU A 167 -3.20 9.38 -1.99
N SER A 168 -4.46 8.95 -2.00
CA SER A 168 -5.64 9.82 -2.24
C SER A 168 -6.91 9.13 -1.75
N GLU A 169 -7.85 9.83 -1.10
CA GLU A 169 -9.16 9.35 -0.62
C GLU A 169 -9.17 7.89 -0.08
N ASP A 170 -9.24 6.87 -0.95
CA ASP A 170 -9.24 5.43 -0.63
C ASP A 170 -8.12 4.61 -1.33
N GLN A 171 -7.23 5.25 -2.09
CA GLN A 171 -6.10 4.63 -2.76
C GLN A 171 -4.91 4.53 -1.81
N TRP A 172 -4.61 3.31 -1.40
CA TRP A 172 -3.39 2.98 -0.68
C TRP A 172 -2.28 2.60 -1.66
N GLY A 173 -1.06 2.94 -1.33
CA GLY A 173 0.15 2.47 -2.01
C GLY A 173 1.24 2.14 -1.00
N PHE A 174 2.34 1.58 -1.48
CA PHE A 174 3.49 1.27 -0.64
C PHE A 174 4.68 2.15 -1.01
N GLN A 175 5.49 2.47 -0.01
CA GLN A 175 6.76 3.16 -0.15
C GLN A 175 7.78 2.53 0.81
N LEU A 176 9.06 2.81 0.59
CA LEU A 176 10.09 2.53 1.59
C LEU A 176 10.27 3.74 2.51
N SER A 177 10.37 3.48 3.81
CA SER A 177 10.79 4.49 4.79
C SER A 177 11.43 3.86 6.02
N LEU A 178 11.90 4.70 6.95
CA LEU A 178 12.43 4.25 8.23
C LEU A 178 11.35 3.52 9.03
N PRO A 179 11.65 2.36 9.66
CA PRO A 179 10.66 1.60 10.40
C PRO A 179 9.93 2.41 11.48
N SER A 180 8.62 2.25 11.55
CA SER A 180 7.71 3.03 12.40
C SER A 180 6.82 2.18 13.35
N PRO A 181 7.33 1.09 13.97
CA PRO A 181 6.50 0.13 14.68
C PRO A 181 5.66 0.76 15.80
N GLY A 182 4.35 0.55 15.75
CA GLY A 182 3.37 1.09 16.68
C GLY A 182 3.16 2.60 16.53
N GLN A 183 3.57 3.19 15.40
CA GLN A 183 3.41 4.60 15.06
C GLN A 183 2.81 4.72 13.66
N ARG A 184 2.53 5.96 13.24
CA ARG A 184 2.09 6.20 11.87
C ARG A 184 3.28 6.10 10.92
N ASN A 185 3.06 5.41 9.81
CA ASN A 185 3.95 5.37 8.65
C ASN A 185 4.40 6.77 8.20
N ASN A 186 5.64 6.86 7.75
CA ASN A 186 6.34 8.08 7.33
C ASN A 186 6.01 8.48 5.86
N CYS A 187 4.73 8.69 5.57
CA CYS A 187 4.26 9.03 4.22
C CYS A 187 4.78 10.39 3.72
N THR A 188 5.29 10.44 2.47
CA THR A 188 5.78 11.67 1.82
C THR A 188 4.98 12.02 0.55
N PRO A 189 4.42 13.24 0.42
CA PRO A 189 4.20 14.21 1.49
C PRO A 189 3.30 13.59 2.57
N PRO A 190 3.27 14.12 3.81
CA PRO A 190 2.30 13.64 4.80
C PRO A 190 0.92 13.62 4.16
N ALA A 191 0.10 12.63 4.52
CA ALA A 191 -1.29 12.46 4.08
C ALA A 191 -2.11 13.73 4.42
N ALA A 192 -1.86 14.77 3.66
CA ALA A 192 -2.55 16.03 3.63
C ALA A 192 -3.64 15.85 2.57
N PRO A 193 -4.82 16.48 2.74
CA PRO A 193 -5.73 16.63 1.62
C PRO A 193 -4.93 17.25 0.47
N LEU A 194 -4.95 16.59 -0.69
CA LEU A 194 -4.15 16.93 -1.86
C LEU A 194 -4.23 18.42 -2.15
N ALA A 195 -3.18 19.16 -1.80
CA ALA A 195 -3.03 20.57 -2.16
C ALA A 195 -2.53 20.72 -3.61
N SER A 196 -2.19 19.62 -4.28
CA SER A 196 -1.79 19.55 -5.68
C SER A 196 -2.89 18.88 -6.52
N PRO A 197 -3.34 19.50 -7.63
CA PRO A 197 -4.35 18.91 -8.50
C PRO A 197 -3.78 17.67 -9.17
N PHE A 198 -4.61 16.64 -9.29
CA PHE A 198 -4.34 15.45 -10.08
C PHE A 198 -5.44 15.27 -11.11
N ILE A 199 -5.17 14.47 -12.14
CA ILE A 199 -6.13 14.15 -13.19
C ILE A 199 -7.08 13.07 -12.67
N ASN A 200 -8.36 13.41 -12.52
CA ASN A 200 -9.42 12.47 -12.19
C ASN A 200 -9.81 11.62 -13.40
N GLU A 201 -10.01 12.29 -14.54
CA GLU A 201 -10.47 11.62 -15.75
C GLU A 201 -9.72 12.16 -16.97
N LEU A 202 -9.30 11.25 -17.83
CA LEU A 202 -8.72 11.56 -19.12
C LEU A 202 -9.52 10.86 -20.22
N LYS A 203 -10.32 11.63 -20.96
CA LYS A 203 -11.00 11.14 -22.17
C LYS A 203 -10.17 11.49 -23.39
N LEU A 204 -9.51 10.48 -23.95
CA LEU A 204 -8.75 10.61 -25.19
C LEU A 204 -9.71 10.52 -26.39
N GLY A 205 -9.83 11.61 -27.14
CA GLY A 205 -10.68 11.68 -28.33
C GLY A 205 -10.17 10.93 -29.57
N GLY A 206 -9.14 10.08 -29.42
CA GLY A 206 -8.55 9.27 -30.50
C GLY A 206 -8.14 10.06 -31.75
N GLY A 207 -7.77 11.33 -31.60
CA GLY A 207 -7.47 12.26 -32.70
C GLY A 207 -8.69 12.70 -33.54
N GLN A 208 -9.88 12.18 -33.27
CA GLN A 208 -11.11 12.48 -34.01
C GLN A 208 -11.93 13.58 -33.34
N VAL A 209 -12.01 13.57 -32.01
CA VAL A 209 -12.68 14.57 -31.18
C VAL A 209 -11.70 15.21 -30.20
N GLU A 210 -12.09 16.34 -29.62
CA GLU A 210 -11.32 16.95 -28.54
C GLU A 210 -11.30 16.02 -27.33
N GLY A 211 -10.16 15.97 -26.67
CA GLY A 211 -10.03 15.24 -25.42
C GLY A 211 -10.48 16.10 -24.24
N LEU A 212 -10.96 15.45 -23.19
CA LEU A 212 -11.36 16.11 -21.95
C LEU A 212 -10.41 15.64 -20.84
N VAL A 213 -9.90 16.59 -20.08
CA VAL A 213 -9.17 16.33 -18.84
C VAL A 213 -9.97 16.92 -17.70
N GLU A 214 -10.35 16.07 -16.75
CA GLU A 214 -10.94 16.47 -15.48
C GLU A 214 -9.84 16.46 -14.42
N LEU A 215 -9.70 17.57 -13.69
CA LEU A 215 -8.77 17.75 -12.60
C LEU A 215 -9.54 17.93 -11.28
N THR A 216 -8.99 17.37 -10.20
CA THR A 216 -9.44 17.68 -8.83
C THR A 216 -9.20 19.15 -8.50
N ASP A 217 -9.92 19.64 -7.49
CA ASP A 217 -9.82 21.00 -6.97
C ASP A 217 -8.36 21.48 -6.88
N ALA A 218 -8.05 22.47 -7.71
CA ALA A 218 -6.71 23.05 -7.83
C ALA A 218 -6.57 24.33 -6.98
N SER A 219 -7.61 24.72 -6.23
CA SER A 219 -7.66 26.02 -5.55
C SER A 219 -6.60 26.22 -4.46
N ALA A 220 -6.05 25.12 -3.93
CA ALA A 220 -4.96 25.14 -2.95
C ALA A 220 -3.55 25.18 -3.60
N ALA A 221 -3.43 25.01 -4.92
CA ALA A 221 -2.17 24.69 -5.59
C ALA A 221 -1.37 25.88 -6.14
N GLY A 222 -1.87 27.11 -5.98
CA GLY A 222 -1.31 28.28 -6.67
C GLY A 222 -1.52 28.23 -8.20
N PRO A 223 -0.72 28.94 -9.01
CA PRO A 223 -0.81 28.88 -10.47
C PRO A 223 -0.33 27.51 -10.99
N VAL A 224 -1.18 26.79 -11.72
CA VAL A 224 -0.87 25.46 -12.28
C VAL A 224 -1.00 25.50 -13.80
N VAL A 225 -0.11 24.78 -14.49
CA VAL A 225 -0.12 24.61 -15.95
C VAL A 225 -0.18 23.12 -16.27
N MET A 226 -1.16 22.72 -17.07
CA MET A 226 -1.22 21.38 -17.64
C MET A 226 -0.34 21.32 -18.89
N VAL A 227 0.50 20.29 -19.01
CA VAL A 227 1.33 20.05 -20.19
C VAL A 227 0.97 18.71 -20.85
N VAL A 228 0.89 18.71 -22.17
CA VAL A 228 0.77 17.48 -22.96
C VAL A 228 2.15 17.19 -23.53
N TRP A 229 2.73 16.06 -23.13
CA TRP A 229 4.05 15.60 -23.56
C TRP A 229 3.93 14.60 -24.72
N ASP A 230 4.74 14.76 -25.77
CA ASP A 230 4.87 13.75 -26.82
C ASP A 230 5.99 12.77 -26.45
N GLY A 231 5.60 11.59 -25.98
CA GLY A 231 6.55 10.54 -25.57
C GLY A 231 7.42 9.97 -26.70
N LYS A 232 7.16 10.28 -27.98
CA LYS A 232 8.03 9.88 -29.11
C LYS A 232 9.11 10.89 -29.42
N THR A 233 8.80 12.18 -29.25
CA THR A 233 9.73 13.27 -29.58
C THR A 233 10.37 13.91 -28.35
N ASP A 234 9.92 13.54 -27.15
CA ASP A 234 10.39 14.05 -25.87
C ASP A 234 10.23 15.57 -25.75
N GLN A 235 9.11 16.10 -26.28
CA GLN A 235 8.80 17.53 -26.30
C GLN A 235 7.39 17.83 -25.82
N VAL A 236 7.20 19.03 -25.25
CA VAL A 236 5.88 19.55 -24.90
C VAL A 236 5.12 19.92 -26.17
N SER A 237 3.99 19.25 -26.38
CA SER A 237 3.09 19.47 -27.52
C SER A 237 2.16 20.68 -27.32
N VAL A 238 1.64 20.86 -26.11
CA VAL A 238 0.81 22.01 -25.72
C VAL A 238 0.84 22.20 -24.21
N SER A 239 0.72 23.45 -23.77
CA SER A 239 0.51 23.82 -22.36
C SER A 239 -0.78 24.63 -22.21
N MET A 240 -1.46 24.48 -21.07
CA MET A 240 -2.73 25.15 -20.77
C MET A 240 -2.73 25.60 -19.32
N ASP A 241 -3.07 26.87 -19.07
CA ASP A 241 -3.24 27.38 -17.70
C ASP A 241 -4.50 26.76 -17.08
N VAL A 242 -4.38 26.32 -15.83
CA VAL A 242 -5.50 25.79 -15.04
C VAL A 242 -6.09 26.91 -14.21
N ASP A 243 -7.41 27.14 -14.34
CA ASP A 243 -8.13 28.12 -13.52
C ASP A 243 -8.26 27.61 -12.08
N THR A 244 -7.29 27.98 -11.24
CA THR A 244 -7.27 27.60 -9.82
C THR A 244 -8.15 28.49 -8.95
N SER A 245 -8.88 29.46 -9.52
CA SER A 245 -9.84 30.27 -8.75
C SER A 245 -11.16 29.54 -8.46
N ARG A 246 -11.42 28.42 -9.15
CA ARG A 246 -12.64 27.62 -8.99
C ARG A 246 -12.43 26.50 -7.99
N THR A 247 -13.29 26.48 -6.98
CA THR A 247 -13.43 25.35 -6.05
C THR A 247 -14.22 24.22 -6.73
N GLY A 248 -13.72 22.98 -6.69
CA GLY A 248 -14.33 21.81 -7.33
C GLY A 248 -13.63 21.35 -8.62
N LEU A 249 -14.32 20.53 -9.42
CA LEU A 249 -13.75 19.90 -10.63
C LEU A 249 -13.44 20.93 -11.71
N ASN A 250 -12.22 20.86 -12.25
CA ASN A 250 -11.76 21.69 -13.36
C ASN A 250 -11.71 20.87 -14.64
N TYR A 251 -12.29 21.42 -15.71
CA TYR A 251 -12.34 20.77 -17.02
C TYR A 251 -11.47 21.51 -18.02
N LEU A 252 -10.55 20.79 -18.64
CA LEU A 252 -9.70 21.28 -19.73
C LEU A 252 -9.98 20.51 -21.00
N THR A 253 -10.12 21.24 -22.10
CA THR A 253 -10.32 20.65 -23.41
C THR A 253 -9.01 20.63 -24.18
N VAL A 254 -8.53 19.44 -24.53
CA VAL A 254 -7.31 19.25 -25.31
C VAL A 254 -7.68 19.08 -26.78
N GLY A 255 -7.15 19.96 -27.63
CA GLY A 255 -7.42 19.91 -29.07
C GLY A 255 -7.01 18.57 -29.67
N LYS A 256 -7.89 18.00 -30.51
CA LYS A 256 -7.74 16.66 -31.12
C LYS A 256 -6.38 16.36 -31.75
N LYS A 257 -5.69 17.38 -32.28
CA LYS A 257 -4.37 17.23 -32.91
C LYS A 257 -3.26 16.80 -31.93
N TYR A 258 -3.48 17.00 -30.64
CA TYR A 258 -2.57 16.66 -29.54
C TYR A 258 -2.93 15.36 -28.83
N MET A 259 -4.07 14.74 -29.17
CA MET A 259 -4.58 13.51 -28.55
C MET A 259 -4.39 12.31 -29.49
N LYS A 260 -3.12 11.97 -29.77
CA LYS A 260 -2.72 10.91 -30.71
C LYS A 260 -2.13 9.70 -30.01
#